data_AF-A0A949A299-F1
#
_entry.id   AF-A0A949A299-F1
#
_cell.length_a   1.000
_cell.length_b   1.000
_cell.length_c   1.000
_cell.angle_alpha   90.00
_cell.angle_beta   90.00
_cell.angle_gamma   90.00
#
_symmetry.space_group_name_H-M   'P 1'
#
loop_
_entity.id
_entity.type
_entity.pdbx_description
1 polymer ?
#
loop_
_entity_poly.entity_id
_entity_poly.type
_entity_poly.pdbx_seq_one_letter_code
_entity_poly.pdbx_strand_id
1 'polypeptide(L)'
;SASRASKGERGIWQRRYWEHLIRDEGDFARHVDYIHFNPVKHGHVTLAADWPYSSIHRHIEAGMMDHDWGGGICGNDESGYGERG
;
A
#
# COMPACT_ATOMS: atom_id res chain seq x y z
N SER A 1 20.99 20.49 0.32
CA SER A 1 20.84 21.95 0.37
C SER A 1 20.87 22.42 1.82
N ALA A 2 21.24 23.67 2.07
CA ALA A 2 21.36 24.26 3.41
C ALA A 2 20.06 24.20 4.26
N SER A 3 18.89 24.07 3.62
CA SER A 3 17.59 23.97 4.30
C SER A 3 17.31 22.62 4.99
N ARG A 4 18.03 21.54 4.62
CA ARG A 4 17.90 20.21 5.28
C ARG A 4 18.75 20.11 6.54
N ALA A 5 19.92 20.76 6.52
CA ALA A 5 20.87 20.75 7.63
C ALA A 5 20.35 21.52 8.87
N SER A 6 19.61 22.63 8.68
CA SER A 6 19.10 23.44 9.79
C SER A 6 17.95 22.81 10.58
N LYS A 7 17.35 21.71 10.08
CA LYS A 7 16.23 21.01 10.73
C LYS A 7 16.59 19.65 11.33
N GLY A 8 17.87 19.25 11.27
CA GLY A 8 18.31 17.90 11.71
C GLY A 8 17.75 16.77 10.84
N GLU A 9 17.15 17.10 9.69
CA GLU A 9 16.54 16.12 8.79
C GLU A 9 17.66 15.40 8.01
N ARG A 10 17.97 14.16 8.40
CA ARG A 10 18.95 13.28 7.74
C ARG A 10 18.57 12.89 6.29
N GLY A 11 17.46 13.41 5.79
CA GLY A 11 17.08 13.32 4.39
C GLY A 11 16.57 11.96 3.90
N ILE A 12 16.29 11.04 4.82
CA ILE A 12 15.72 9.71 4.52
C ILE A 12 14.22 9.82 4.20
N TRP A 13 13.51 10.67 4.95
CA TRP A 13 12.06 10.86 4.78
C TRP A 13 11.75 11.90 3.70
N GLN A 14 10.73 11.61 2.88
CA GLN A 14 10.10 12.62 2.03
C GLN A 14 9.42 13.69 2.90
N ARG A 15 9.38 14.93 2.41
CA ARG A 15 8.72 16.03 3.12
C ARG A 15 7.22 15.96 2.86
N ARG A 16 6.42 16.02 3.93
CA ARG A 16 4.95 15.82 3.93
C ARG A 16 4.58 14.37 3.62
N TYR A 17 3.32 14.05 3.83
CA TYR A 17 2.71 12.76 3.54
C TYR A 17 1.40 12.99 2.79
N TRP A 18 0.90 11.94 2.14
CA TRP A 18 -0.42 11.95 1.54
C TRP A 18 -1.46 11.61 2.60
N GLU A 19 -2.51 12.41 2.68
CA GLU A 19 -3.64 12.20 3.57
C GLU A 19 -4.92 12.01 2.75
N HIS A 20 -5.73 11.03 3.16
CA HIS A 20 -7.08 10.83 2.62
C HIS A 20 -8.02 10.48 3.75
N LEU A 21 -9.08 11.27 3.86
CA LEU A 21 -10.14 11.01 4.83
C LEU A 21 -11.11 9.99 4.23
N ILE A 22 -11.20 8.84 4.88
CA ILE A 22 -12.15 7.78 4.55
C ILE A 22 -13.57 8.28 4.82
N ARG A 23 -14.44 8.18 3.80
CA ARG A 23 -15.78 8.80 3.82
C ARG A 23 -16.91 7.83 4.16
N ASP A 24 -16.70 6.55 3.87
CA ASP A 24 -17.67 5.50 4.06
C ASP A 24 -16.99 4.12 4.08
N GLU A 25 -17.78 3.08 4.29
CA GLU A 25 -17.32 1.69 4.38
C GLU A 25 -16.77 1.15 3.05
N GLY A 26 -17.32 1.57 1.91
CA GLY A 26 -16.82 1.16 0.60
C GLY A 26 -15.47 1.80 0.27
N ASP A 27 -15.26 3.05 0.70
CA ASP A 27 -13.97 3.72 0.62
C ASP A 27 -12.93 3.08 1.53
N PHE A 28 -13.33 2.66 2.74
CA PHE A 28 -12.48 1.90 3.65
C PHE A 28 -12.01 0.58 3.01
N ALA A 29 -12.94 -0.23 2.51
CA ALA A 29 -12.62 -1.53 1.91
C ALA A 29 -11.63 -1.40 0.74
N ARG A 30 -11.86 -0.45 -0.17
CA ARG A 30 -10.94 -0.18 -1.30
C ARG A 30 -9.54 0.24 -0.85
N HIS A 31 -9.42 1.01 0.23
CA HIS A 31 -8.11 1.42 0.75
C HIS A 31 -7.37 0.25 1.42
N VAL A 32 -8.08 -0.63 2.12
CA VAL A 32 -7.48 -1.86 2.68
C VAL A 32 -6.97 -2.76 1.56
N ASP A 33 -7.79 -3.00 0.53
CA ASP A 33 -7.39 -3.76 -0.66
C ASP A 33 -6.16 -3.15 -1.33
N TYR A 34 -6.17 -1.83 -1.55
CA TYR A 34 -5.03 -1.13 -2.15
C TYR A 34 -3.73 -1.34 -1.36
N ILE A 35 -3.77 -1.19 -0.04
CA ILE A 35 -2.59 -1.37 0.84
C ILE A 35 -2.05 -2.80 0.73
N HIS A 36 -2.93 -3.79 0.73
CA HIS A 36 -2.55 -5.20 0.65
C HIS A 36 -2.06 -5.61 -0.73
N PHE A 37 -2.60 -5.01 -1.79
CA PHE A 37 -2.19 -5.25 -3.16
C PHE A 37 -0.90 -4.52 -3.56
N ASN A 38 -0.50 -3.46 -2.84
CA ASN A 38 0.63 -2.59 -3.21
C ASN A 38 1.95 -3.35 -3.50
N PRO A 39 2.36 -4.38 -2.72
CA PRO A 39 3.56 -5.17 -3.04
C PRO A 39 3.47 -5.91 -4.39
N VAL A 40 2.27 -6.36 -4.78
CA VAL A 40 2.02 -7.01 -6.07
C VAL A 40 2.03 -5.96 -7.19
N LYS A 41 1.34 -4.83 -7.00
CA LYS A 41 1.34 -3.68 -7.93
C LYS A 41 2.76 -3.21 -8.28
N HIS A 42 3.66 -3.17 -7.30
CA HIS A 42 5.06 -2.76 -7.49
C HIS A 42 6.01 -3.92 -7.88
N GLY A 43 5.48 -5.12 -8.12
CA GLY A 43 6.25 -6.27 -8.60
C GLY A 43 7.23 -6.85 -7.58
N HIS A 44 7.01 -6.60 -6.28
CA HIS A 44 7.84 -7.18 -5.22
C HIS A 44 7.52 -8.66 -4.98
N VAL A 45 6.26 -9.04 -5.15
CA VAL A 45 5.75 -10.42 -5.00
C VAL A 45 4.67 -10.68 -6.05
N THR A 46 4.39 -11.96 -6.33
CA THR A 46 3.32 -12.37 -7.26
C THR A 46 1.98 -12.61 -6.60
N LEU A 47 1.97 -12.76 -5.27
CA LEU A 47 0.80 -12.95 -4.44
C LEU A 47 0.91 -12.04 -3.21
N ALA A 48 -0.19 -11.39 -2.82
CA ALA A 48 -0.18 -10.44 -1.71
C ALA A 48 0.22 -11.09 -0.36
N ALA A 49 -0.19 -12.35 -0.16
CA ALA A 49 0.18 -13.14 1.01
C ALA A 49 1.69 -13.45 1.09
N ASP A 50 2.46 -13.34 0.01
CA ASP A 50 3.91 -13.59 0.07
C ASP A 50 4.69 -12.42 0.68
N TRP A 51 4.05 -11.25 0.87
CA TRP A 51 4.71 -10.08 1.46
C TRP A 51 4.72 -10.15 2.99
N PRO A 52 5.89 -10.29 3.65
CA PRO A 52 5.95 -10.50 5.10
C PRO A 52 5.60 -9.24 5.92
N TYR A 53 5.69 -8.05 5.33
CA TYR A 53 5.53 -6.77 6.02
C TYR A 53 4.13 -6.16 5.77
N SER A 54 3.08 -6.94 5.97
CA SER A 54 1.69 -6.53 5.74
C SER A 54 0.76 -7.09 6.83
N SER A 55 -0.33 -6.37 7.13
CA SER A 55 -1.39 -6.90 8.00
C SER A 55 -2.33 -7.90 7.31
N ILE A 56 -2.08 -8.25 6.05
CA ILE A 56 -2.89 -9.21 5.28
C ILE A 56 -2.94 -10.59 5.96
N HIS A 57 -1.83 -11.02 6.58
CA HIS A 57 -1.75 -12.30 7.31
C HIS A 57 -2.82 -12.42 8.39
N ARG A 58 -3.03 -11.34 9.15
CA ARG A 58 -4.08 -11.28 10.17
C ARG A 58 -5.48 -11.32 9.55
N HIS A 59 -5.66 -10.73 8.37
CA HIS A 59 -6.95 -10.74 7.68
C HIS A 59 -7.29 -12.14 7.15
N ILE A 60 -6.29 -12.86 6.65
CA ILE A 60 -6.40 -14.26 6.24
C ILE A 60 -6.72 -15.16 7.45
N GLU A 61 -5.98 -15.03 8.55
CA GLU A 61 -6.23 -15.79 9.79
C GLU A 61 -7.63 -15.55 10.36
N ALA A 62 -8.15 -14.33 10.22
CA ALA A 62 -9.50 -13.97 10.67
C ALA A 62 -10.60 -14.34 9.66
N GLY A 63 -10.27 -14.92 8.51
CA GLY A 63 -11.23 -15.28 7.46
C GLY A 63 -11.86 -14.08 6.75
N MET A 64 -11.24 -12.90 6.85
CA MET A 64 -11.70 -11.69 6.16
C MET A 64 -11.20 -11.61 4.71
N MET A 65 -10.11 -12.32 4.40
CA MET A 65 -9.51 -12.39 3.07
C MET A 65 -9.06 -13.82 2.78
N ASP A 66 -9.12 -14.24 1.51
CA ASP A 66 -8.62 -15.54 1.10
C ASP A 66 -7.08 -15.53 0.98
N HIS A 67 -6.45 -16.68 1.19
CA HIS A 67 -4.99 -16.79 1.14
C HIS A 67 -4.43 -16.53 -0.27
N ASP A 68 -5.19 -16.84 -1.32
CA ASP A 68 -4.84 -16.60 -2.72
C ASP A 68 -5.30 -15.22 -3.23
N TRP A 69 -5.86 -14.38 -2.35
CA TRP A 69 -6.29 -13.03 -2.69
C TRP A 69 -5.10 -12.17 -3.18
N GLY A 70 -5.34 -11.38 -4.21
CA GLY A 70 -4.31 -10.53 -4.83
C GLY A 70 -3.27 -11.31 -5.64
N GLY A 71 -3.48 -12.61 -5.89
CA GLY A 71 -2.70 -13.39 -6.83
C GLY A 71 -3.25 -13.28 -8.25
N GLY A 72 -2.36 -13.15 -9.25
CA GLY A 72 -2.74 -13.35 -10.65
C GLY A 72 -3.00 -12.11 -11.51
N ILE A 73 -2.67 -10.90 -11.06
CA ILE A 73 -2.69 -9.71 -11.94
C ILE A 73 -1.30 -9.49 -12.54
N CYS A 74 -1.09 -10.08 -13.72
CA CYS A 74 -0.01 -9.68 -14.61
C CYS A 74 -0.42 -8.39 -15.34
N GLY A 75 -0.08 -7.24 -14.78
CA GLY A 75 -0.08 -5.95 -15.47
C GLY A 75 -1.45 -5.28 -15.63
N ASN A 76 -1.45 -3.97 -15.37
CA ASN A 76 -2.55 -3.01 -15.55
C ASN A 76 -3.67 -3.06 -14.51
N ASP A 77 -3.33 -2.64 -13.30
CA ASP A 77 -4.32 -1.95 -12.46
C ASP A 77 -4.21 -0.43 -12.74
N GLU A 78 -5.13 0.10 -13.55
CA GLU A 78 -5.33 1.54 -13.77
C GLU A 78 -6.02 2.24 -12.58
N SER A 79 -5.95 1.65 -11.39
CA SER A 79 -6.29 2.33 -10.14
C SER A 79 -5.24 3.41 -9.84
N GLY A 80 -5.44 4.57 -10.46
CA GLY A 80 -4.69 5.82 -10.28
C GLY A 80 -4.86 6.43 -8.89
N TYR A 81 -4.60 5.66 -7.85
CA TYR A 81 -4.49 6.12 -6.48
C TYR A 81 -3.01 6.27 -6.11
N GLY A 82 -2.66 7.45 -5.60
CA GLY A 82 -1.38 7.75 -4.92
C GLY A 82 -0.16 8.01 -5.81
N GLU A 83 -0.11 7.50 -7.04
CA GLU A 83 1.07 7.61 -7.91
C GLU A 83 0.90 8.79 -8.88
N ARG A 84 1.50 9.95 -8.55
CA ARG A 84 1.74 11.00 -9.57
C ARG A 84 3.06 10.67 -10.29
N GLY A 85 3.00 10.60 -11.62
CA GLY A 85 4.13 10.98 -12.47
C GLY A 85 4.49 12.45 -12.31
#